data_AF-D4DR43-F1
#
_entry.id   AF-D4DR43-F1
#
_cell.length_a   1.000
_cell.length_b   1.000
_cell.length_c   1.000
_cell.angle_alpha   90.00
_cell.angle_beta   90.00
_cell.angle_gamma   90.00
#
_symmetry.space_group_name_H-M   'P 1'
#
loop_
_entity.id
_entity.type
_entity.pdbx_description
1 polymer ?
#
loop_
_entity_poly.entity_id
_entity_poly.type
_entity_poly.pdbx_seq_one_letter_code
_entity_poly.pdbx_strand_id
1 'polypeptide(L)' 'MVKSTVNVMADNGYLTLKDNNVATRVEIAQGQLKLNGKVFESEAEPEFDDEGTVP' A
#
# COMPACT_ATOMS: atom_id res chain seq x y z
N MET A 1 -11.66 7.44 8.11
CA MET A 1 -10.36 7.44 7.43
C MET A 1 -10.01 6.08 6.83
N VAL A 2 -10.18 4.94 7.51
CA VAL A 2 -9.84 3.61 6.95
C VAL A 2 -10.65 3.23 5.69
N LYS A 3 -11.97 3.46 5.71
CA LYS A 3 -12.86 3.06 4.61
C LYS A 3 -12.55 3.77 3.28
N SER A 4 -12.15 5.04 3.33
CA SER A 4 -11.74 5.79 2.14
C SER A 4 -10.44 5.22 1.55
N THR A 5 -9.47 4.86 2.39
CA THR A 5 -8.23 4.20 1.94
C THR A 5 -8.52 2.85 1.29
N VAL A 6 -9.38 2.03 1.90
CA VAL A 6 -9.77 0.73 1.33
C VAL A 6 -10.44 0.90 -0.03
N ASN A 7 -11.33 1.88 -0.18
CA ASN A 7 -11.97 2.17 -1.46
C ASN A 7 -10.94 2.60 -2.52
N VAL A 8 -10.02 3.51 -2.18
CA VAL A 8 -8.96 3.94 -3.10
C VAL A 8 -8.06 2.77 -3.51
N MET A 9 -7.71 1.88 -2.60
CA MET A 9 -6.93 0.68 -2.92
C MET A 9 -7.71 -0.30 -3.82
N ALA A 10 -9.04 -0.40 -3.63
CA ALA A 10 -9.91 -1.19 -4.49
C ALA A 10 -9.96 -0.59 -5.91
N ASP A 11 -10.19 0.72 -6.02
CA ASP A 11 -10.23 1.46 -7.29
C ASP A 11 -8.90 1.34 -8.04
N ASN A 12 -7.78 1.33 -7.31
CA ASN A 12 -6.43 1.15 -7.85
C ASN A 12 -6.05 -0.31 -8.17
N GLY A 13 -6.95 -1.26 -7.88
CA GLY A 13 -6.80 -2.69 -8.19
C GLY A 13 -5.97 -3.51 -7.20
N TYR A 14 -5.49 -2.91 -6.11
CA TYR A 14 -4.64 -3.61 -5.12
C TYR A 14 -5.42 -4.59 -4.24
N LEU A 15 -6.74 -4.41 -4.12
CA LEU A 15 -7.62 -5.32 -3.42
C LEU A 15 -8.98 -5.38 -4.12
N THR A 16 -9.79 -6.36 -3.75
CA THR A 16 -11.20 -6.44 -4.13
C THR A 16 -12.07 -6.20 -2.92
N LEU A 17 -13.17 -5.46 -3.11
CA LEU A 17 -14.18 -5.20 -2.09
C LEU A 17 -15.50 -5.84 -2.52
N LYS A 18 -16.02 -6.78 -1.75
CA LYS A 18 -17.33 -7.43 -1.99
C LYS A 18 -18.07 -7.62 -0.67
N ASP A 19 -19.27 -7.07 -0.55
CA ASP A 19 -20.11 -7.22 0.65
C ASP A 19 -19.38 -6.82 1.96
N ASN A 20 -18.60 -5.73 1.92
CA ASN A 20 -17.66 -5.30 2.97
C ASN A 20 -16.50 -6.26 3.30
N ASN A 21 -16.36 -7.37 2.56
CA ASN A 21 -15.17 -8.21 2.64
C ASN A 21 -14.08 -7.67 1.74
N VAL A 22 -12.88 -7.63 2.30
CA VAL A 22 -11.65 -7.26 1.61
C VAL A 22 -10.90 -8.54 1.27
N ALA A 23 -10.51 -8.70 0.02
CA ALA A 23 -9.62 -9.78 -0.42
C ALA A 23 -8.52 -9.22 -1.30
N THR A 24 -7.29 -9.73 -1.13
CA THR A 24 -6.16 -9.40 -1.99
C THR A 24 -5.28 -10.63 -2.14
N ARG A 25 -4.74 -10.84 -3.34
CA ARG A 25 -3.70 -11.84 -3.58
C ARG A 25 -2.35 -11.19 -3.35
N VAL A 26 -1.61 -11.72 -2.38
CA VAL A 26 -0.25 -11.28 -2.08
C VAL A 26 0.73 -12.19 -2.82
N GLU A 27 1.62 -11.60 -3.60
CA GLU A 27 2.71 -12.30 -4.27
C GLU A 27 4.03 -11.61 -3.93
N ILE A 28 5.02 -12.39 -3.49
CA ILE A 28 6.39 -11.93 -3.27
C ILE A 28 7.26 -12.62 -4.31
N ALA A 29 7.77 -11.87 -5.28
CA ALA A 29 8.61 -12.40 -6.34
C ALA A 29 9.68 -11.37 -6.73
N GLN A 30 10.92 -11.83 -6.95
CA GLN A 30 12.02 -10.98 -7.40
C GLN A 30 12.27 -9.76 -6.50
N GLY A 31 12.07 -9.92 -5.19
CA GLY A 31 12.22 -8.83 -4.20
C GLY A 31 11.10 -7.78 -4.25
N GLN A 32 10.03 -8.01 -5.01
CA GLN A 32 8.90 -7.10 -5.12
C GLN A 32 7.65 -7.70 -4.47
N LEU A 33 6.91 -6.85 -3.78
CA LEU A 33 5.55 -7.13 -3.33
C LEU A 33 4.58 -6.80 -4.47
N LYS A 34 3.72 -7.75 -4.82
CA LYS A 34 2.60 -7.52 -5.72
C LYS A 34 1.29 -7.81 -4.99
N LEU A 35 0.32 -6.91 -5.15
CA LEU A 35 -1.04 -7.08 -4.65
C LEU A 35 -1.97 -7.19 -5.87
N ASN A 36 -2.71 -8.29 -5.98
CA ASN A 36 -3.53 -8.63 -7.15
C ASN A 36 -2.75 -8.52 -8.48
N GLY A 37 -1.47 -8.90 -8.48
CA GLY A 37 -0.59 -8.84 -9.65
C GLY A 37 0.02 -7.47 -9.94
N LYS A 38 -0.41 -6.40 -9.24
CA LYS A 38 0.17 -5.06 -9.37
C LYS A 38 1.31 -4.87 -8.39
N VAL A 39 2.46 -4.37 -8.88
CA VAL A 39 3.59 -4.03 -8.00
C VAL A 39 3.14 -2.98 -6.99
N PHE A 40 3.32 -3.29 -5.72
CA PHE A 40 3.05 -2.37 -4.64
C PHE A 40 4.26 -1.47 -4.47
N GLU A 41 4.16 -0.27 -5.03
CA GLU A 41 5.12 0.80 -4.80
C GLU A 41 4.67 1.52 -3.53
N SER A 42 5.39 1.35 -2.42
CA SER A 42 5.24 2.30 -1.33
C SER A 42 5.79 3.64 -1.83
N GLU A 43 5.04 4.72 -1.63
CA GLU A 43 5.61 6.06 -1.72
C GLU A 43 6.90 6.06 -0.87
N ALA A 44 7.99 6.57 -1.43
CA ALA A 44 9.27 6.58 -0.74
C ALA A 44 9.06 7.13 0.68
N GLU A 45 9.55 6.40 1.69
CA GLU A 45 9.55 6.95 3.05
C GLU A 45 10.25 8.31 2.99
N PRO A 46 9.67 9.35 3.60
CA PRO A 46 10.34 10.64 3.66
C PRO A 46 11.74 10.42 4.21
N GLU A 47 12.75 10.93 3.51
CA GLU A 47 14.12 10.95 4.05
C GLU A 47 14.03 11.68 5.38
N PHE A 48 14.24 10.95 6.49
CA PHE A 48 14.40 11.57 7.79
C PHE A 48 15.72 12.35 7.71
N ASP A 49 15.61 13.67 7.58
CA ASP A 49 16.74 14.56 7.77
C ASP A 49 17.09 14.56 9.26
N ASP A 50 18.22 13.94 9.60
CA ASP A 50 18.82 13.98 10.94
C ASP A 50 19.33 15.41 11.31
N GLU A 51 18.73 16.48 10.77
CA GLU A 51 19.00 17.88 11.13
C GLU A 51 18.09 18.40 12.25
N GLY A 52 17.57 17.48 13.07
CA GLY A 52 16.87 17.77 14.31
C GLY A 52 17.77 17.70 15.56
N THR A 53 19.04 18.13 15.51
CA THR A 53 19.78 18.36 16.75
C THR A 53 19.27 19.64 17.40
N VAL A 54 18.30 19.47 18.30
CA VAL A 54 17.84 20.49 19.24
C VAL A 54 19.02 21.18 19.93
N PRO A 55 19.08 22.54 19.98
CA PRO A 55 19.98 23.24 20.88
C PRO A 55 19.57 23.08 22.35
#